data_AF-A0A7Y4U289-F1
#
_entry.id   AF-A0A7Y4U289-F1
#
_cell.length_a   1.000
_cell.length_b   1.000
_cell.length_c   1.000
_cell.angle_alpha   90.00
_cell.angle_beta   90.00
_cell.angle_gamma   90.00
#
_symmetry.space_group_name_H-M   'P 1'
#
loop_
_entity.id
_entity.type
_entity.pdbx_description
1 polymer ?
#
loop_
_entity_poly.entity_id
_entity_poly.type
_entity_poly.pdbx_seq_one_letter_code
_entity_poly.pdbx_strand_id
1 'polypeptide(L)'
;FLKLWLIPGYIFSLLNSMRFIAEHYDTPWEAGQLEGTRTIVSNQVNSFFWNNINYHIGHHVYPGVPWYHLQKLHAAMQTEITQRKATVDSSYVRVFLSACYAGPESVERNAERIALRAKA
;
A
#
# COMPACT_ATOMS: atom_id res chain seq x y z
N PHE A 1 -26.23 23.16 -1.34
CA PHE A 1 -25.35 22.98 -0.17
C PHE A 1 -24.91 21.52 0.00
N LEU A 2 -25.80 20.56 0.25
CA LEU A 2 -25.44 19.15 0.52
C LEU A 2 -24.58 18.47 -0.56
N LYS A 3 -24.87 18.68 -1.85
CA LYS A 3 -24.09 18.12 -2.98
C LYS A 3 -22.60 18.54 -2.97
N LEU A 4 -22.29 19.74 -2.45
CA LEU A 4 -20.91 20.26 -2.36
C LEU A 4 -20.06 19.47 -1.35
N TRP A 5 -20.68 18.71 -0.45
CA TRP A 5 -20.01 17.89 0.54
C TRP A 5 -20.08 16.40 0.18
N LEU A 6 -21.25 15.94 -0.25
CA LEU A 6 -21.46 14.51 -0.53
C LEU A 6 -20.71 14.02 -1.76
N ILE A 7 -20.68 14.79 -2.85
CA ILE A 7 -19.97 14.37 -4.07
C ILE A 7 -18.47 14.21 -3.81
N PRO A 8 -17.74 15.24 -3.30
CA PRO A 8 -16.31 15.08 -3.02
C PRO A 8 -16.05 14.04 -1.92
N GLY A 9 -16.91 13.94 -0.90
CA GLY A 9 -16.81 12.91 0.13
C GLY A 9 -16.91 11.49 -0.45
N TYR A 10 -17.85 11.25 -1.36
CA TYR A 10 -18.02 9.95 -2.02
C TYR A 10 -16.84 9.62 -2.94
N ILE A 11 -16.39 10.58 -3.74
CA ILE A 11 -15.21 10.41 -4.61
C ILE A 11 -13.99 10.09 -3.75
N PHE A 12 -13.75 10.84 -2.67
CA PHE A 12 -12.62 10.60 -1.78
C PHE A 12 -12.72 9.25 -1.06
N SER A 13 -13.93 8.84 -0.64
CA SER A 13 -14.16 7.51 -0.09
C SER A 13 -13.77 6.40 -1.08
N LEU A 14 -14.19 6.53 -2.34
CA LEU A 14 -13.83 5.58 -3.40
C LEU A 14 -12.31 5.52 -3.61
N LEU A 15 -11.67 6.68 -3.72
CA LEU A 15 -10.21 6.79 -3.87
C LEU A 15 -9.48 6.14 -2.68
N ASN A 16 -9.95 6.38 -1.46
CA ASN A 16 -9.37 5.79 -0.25
C ASN A 16 -9.58 4.27 -0.19
N SER A 17 -10.71 3.74 -0.67
CA SER A 17 -10.92 2.28 -0.81
C SER A 17 -9.96 1.65 -1.81
N MET A 18 -9.75 2.29 -2.97
CA MET A 18 -8.77 1.82 -3.96
C MET A 18 -7.36 1.82 -3.39
N ARG A 19 -7.00 2.87 -2.65
CA ARG A 19 -5.73 2.96 -1.92
C ARG A 19 -5.58 1.81 -0.91
N PHE A 20 -6.59 1.57 -0.08
CA PHE A 20 -6.56 0.52 0.94
C PHE A 20 -6.35 -0.87 0.34
N ILE A 21 -7.09 -1.19 -0.73
CA ILE A 21 -6.89 -2.44 -1.49
C ILE A 21 -5.46 -2.48 -2.01
N ALA A 22 -5.00 -1.43 -2.68
CA ALA A 22 -3.65 -1.43 -3.22
C ALA A 22 -2.55 -1.51 -2.15
N GLU A 23 -2.79 -1.13 -0.90
CA GLU A 23 -1.81 -1.15 0.19
C GLU A 23 -1.75 -2.47 0.97
N HIS A 24 -2.77 -3.33 0.84
CA HIS A 24 -2.90 -4.57 1.63
C HIS A 24 -3.25 -5.82 0.80
N TYR A 25 -3.64 -5.68 -0.46
CA TYR A 25 -4.00 -6.82 -1.30
C TYR A 25 -2.77 -7.59 -1.79
N ASP A 26 -2.84 -8.92 -1.78
CA ASP A 26 -1.73 -9.83 -2.09
C ASP A 26 -0.49 -9.61 -1.19
N THR A 27 -0.62 -9.04 0.01
CA THR A 27 0.47 -9.05 1.00
C THR A 27 0.33 -10.27 1.91
N PRO A 28 1.42 -10.81 2.48
CA PRO A 28 1.37 -11.86 3.49
C PRO A 28 0.38 -11.60 4.62
N TRP A 29 -0.56 -12.53 4.81
CA TRP A 29 -1.48 -12.49 5.93
C TRP A 29 -0.75 -12.87 7.22
N GLU A 30 -1.15 -12.26 8.34
CA GLU A 30 -0.60 -12.53 9.68
C GLU A 30 0.94 -12.40 9.80
N ALA A 31 1.57 -11.70 8.86
CA ALA A 31 3.03 -11.57 8.79
C ALA A 31 3.58 -10.32 9.50
N GLY A 32 2.76 -9.62 10.28
CA GLY A 32 3.14 -8.38 10.96
C GLY A 32 3.06 -7.13 10.07
N GLN A 33 3.51 -6.01 10.63
CA GLN A 33 3.31 -4.68 10.04
C GLN A 33 4.21 -4.41 8.82
N LEU A 34 5.41 -4.98 8.80
CA LEU A 34 6.38 -4.73 7.72
C LEU A 34 6.02 -5.52 6.45
N GLU A 35 5.74 -6.81 6.57
CA GLU A 35 5.43 -7.67 5.43
C GLU A 35 3.94 -7.67 5.06
N GLY A 36 3.05 -7.51 6.03
CA GLY A 36 1.58 -7.50 5.83
C GLY A 36 1.04 -6.20 5.24
N THR A 37 1.92 -5.31 4.79
CA THR A 37 1.57 -4.03 4.16
C THR A 37 2.49 -3.77 2.96
N ARG A 38 2.11 -2.81 2.11
CA ARG A 38 2.87 -2.45 0.91
C ARG A 38 3.20 -0.97 0.88
N THR A 39 4.44 -0.64 0.51
CA THR A 39 4.79 0.74 0.11
C THR A 39 4.65 0.90 -1.40
N ILE A 40 4.08 2.01 -1.86
CA ILE A 40 4.00 2.35 -3.29
C ILE A 40 4.88 3.58 -3.58
N VAL A 41 6.04 3.39 -4.22
CA VAL A 41 6.95 4.46 -4.62
C VAL A 41 6.72 4.79 -6.10
N SER A 42 5.92 5.83 -6.37
CA SER A 42 5.55 6.22 -7.74
C SER A 42 6.20 7.52 -8.19
N ASN A 43 5.67 8.67 -7.76
CA ASN A 43 6.19 9.99 -8.09
C ASN A 43 5.71 11.02 -7.03
N GLN A 44 6.30 12.22 -7.06
CA GLN A 44 6.04 13.25 -6.06
C GLN A 44 4.59 13.77 -6.07
N VAL A 45 3.90 13.75 -7.22
CA VAL A 45 2.48 14.16 -7.30
C VAL A 45 1.61 13.16 -6.56
N ASN A 46 1.83 11.87 -6.76
CA ASN A 46 1.15 10.81 -6.02
C ASN A 46 1.44 10.91 -4.51
N SER A 47 2.70 11.13 -4.13
CA SER A 47 3.07 11.30 -2.73
C SER A 47 2.44 12.55 -2.11
N PHE A 48 2.36 13.66 -2.83
CA PHE A 48 1.65 14.84 -2.37
C PHE A 48 0.14 14.57 -2.19
N PHE A 49 -0.51 13.98 -3.19
CA PHE A 49 -1.95 13.67 -3.18
C PHE A 49 -2.34 12.82 -1.96
N TRP A 50 -1.48 11.85 -1.62
CA TRP A 50 -1.69 10.94 -0.50
C TRP A 50 -1.07 11.42 0.81
N ASN A 51 -0.52 12.64 0.88
CA ASN A 51 0.26 13.11 2.02
C ASN A 51 1.29 12.07 2.48
N ASN A 52 2.07 11.51 1.56
CA ASN A 52 3.08 10.46 1.79
C ASN A 52 2.60 9.15 2.44
N ILE A 53 1.29 8.95 2.67
CA ILE A 53 0.81 7.70 3.30
C ILE A 53 1.07 6.47 2.40
N ASN A 54 1.37 6.70 1.10
CA ASN A 54 1.85 5.67 0.18
C ASN A 54 3.14 4.97 0.63
N TYR A 55 3.91 5.57 1.55
CA TYR A 55 5.00 4.93 2.28
C TYR A 55 4.44 4.15 3.48
N HIS A 56 3.50 3.26 3.18
CA HIS A 56 2.57 2.68 4.15
C HIS A 56 3.22 1.67 5.10
N ILE A 57 4.28 0.98 4.64
CA ILE A 57 5.10 0.12 5.54
C ILE A 57 5.61 0.96 6.70
N GLY A 58 6.20 2.12 6.41
CA GLY A 58 6.71 3.03 7.45
C GLY A 58 5.60 3.54 8.37
N HIS A 59 4.42 3.83 7.81
CA HIS A 59 3.26 4.23 8.60
C HIS A 59 2.81 3.16 9.60
N HIS A 60 2.77 1.89 9.18
CA HIS A 60 2.36 0.79 10.06
C HIS A 60 3.43 0.41 11.08
N VAL A 61 4.70 0.37 10.69
CA VAL A 61 5.80 0.00 11.59
C VAL A 61 6.10 1.12 12.60
N TYR A 62 6.00 2.39 12.19
CA TYR A 62 6.27 3.55 13.04
C TYR A 62 5.16 4.61 12.94
N PRO A 63 3.94 4.35 13.47
CA PRO A 63 2.77 5.21 13.28
C PRO A 63 2.90 6.61 13.89
N GLY A 64 3.83 6.80 14.83
CA GLY A 64 4.14 8.12 15.41
C GLY A 64 4.98 9.02 14.50
N VAL A 65 5.55 8.51 13.40
CA VAL A 65 6.32 9.31 12.46
C VAL A 65 5.35 10.15 11.61
N PRO A 66 5.51 11.49 11.60
CA PRO A 66 4.61 12.34 10.84
C PRO A 66 4.78 12.11 9.34
N TRP A 67 3.70 12.33 8.60
CA TRP A 67 3.60 12.00 7.18
C TRP A 67 4.70 12.63 6.30
N TYR A 68 5.14 13.85 6.61
CA TYR A 68 6.23 14.54 5.89
C TYR A 68 7.63 13.93 6.11
N HIS A 69 7.77 12.98 7.05
CA HIS A 69 9.01 12.22 7.30
C HIS A 69 8.96 10.78 6.79
N LEU A 70 7.83 10.29 6.28
CA LEU A 70 7.70 8.89 5.85
C LEU A 70 8.64 8.51 4.70
N GLN A 71 8.98 9.45 3.80
CA GLN A 71 9.96 9.17 2.74
C GLN A 71 11.37 8.93 3.30
N LYS A 72 11.78 9.74 4.29
CA LYS A 72 13.07 9.59 4.98
C LYS A 72 13.10 8.29 5.78
N LEU A 73 11.99 7.97 6.45
CA LEU A 73 11.84 6.71 7.16
C LEU A 73 11.96 5.51 6.23
N HIS A 74 11.29 5.53 5.07
CA HIS A 74 11.40 4.47 4.07
C HIS A 74 12.85 4.25 3.63
N ALA A 75 13.60 5.33 3.37
CA ALA A 75 15.02 5.22 3.05
C ALA A 75 15.84 4.61 4.19
N ALA A 76 15.55 4.96 5.45
CA ALA A 76 16.20 4.39 6.62
C ALA A 76 15.86 2.89 6.83
N MET A 77 14.66 2.47 6.44
CA MET A 77 14.17 1.09 6.54
C MET A 77 14.54 0.22 5.33
N GLN A 78 15.22 0.76 4.31
CA GLN A 78 15.43 0.06 3.03
C GLN A 78 16.11 -1.31 3.21
N THR A 79 17.08 -1.41 4.13
CA THR A 79 17.76 -2.67 4.45
C THR A 79 16.79 -3.71 4.99
N GLU A 80 15.95 -3.34 5.96
CA GLU A 80 14.96 -4.25 6.57
C GLU A 80 13.89 -4.68 5.56
N ILE A 81 13.35 -3.72 4.81
CA ILE A 81 12.38 -3.95 3.72
C ILE A 81 12.94 -4.97 2.72
N THR A 82 14.20 -4.81 2.31
CA THR A 82 14.85 -5.70 1.34
C THR A 82 15.12 -7.08 1.94
N GLN A 83 15.67 -7.16 3.15
CA GLN A 83 16.01 -8.42 3.82
C GLN A 83 14.79 -9.28 4.09
N ARG A 84 13.67 -8.66 4.46
CA ARG A 84 12.39 -9.33 4.74
C ARG A 84 11.53 -9.53 3.50
N LYS A 85 12.00 -9.07 2.33
CA LYS A 85 11.24 -9.08 1.07
C LYS A 85 9.85 -8.45 1.22
N ALA A 86 9.75 -7.37 2.00
CA ALA A 86 8.51 -6.63 2.18
C ALA A 86 8.05 -6.00 0.85
N THR A 87 6.75 -5.85 0.67
CA THR A 87 6.19 -5.54 -0.66
C THR A 87 6.35 -4.06 -1.01
N VAL A 88 7.09 -3.77 -2.08
CA VAL A 88 7.20 -2.41 -2.64
C VAL A 88 6.80 -2.44 -4.11
N ASP A 89 5.84 -1.59 -4.49
CA ASP A 89 5.36 -1.45 -5.87
C ASP A 89 5.50 -0.01 -6.38
N SER A 90 5.37 0.20 -7.68
CA SER A 90 5.52 1.51 -8.31
C SER A 90 4.20 2.18 -8.72
N SER A 91 3.07 1.49 -8.61
CA SER A 91 1.79 1.98 -9.14
C SER A 91 0.56 1.42 -8.41
N TYR A 92 -0.24 2.32 -7.83
CA TYR A 92 -1.59 2.03 -7.31
C TYR A 92 -2.51 1.40 -8.37
N VAL A 93 -2.56 1.97 -9.58
CA VAL A 93 -3.49 1.54 -10.64
C VAL A 93 -3.23 0.09 -11.05
N ARG A 94 -1.98 -0.27 -11.35
CA ARG A 94 -1.57 -1.65 -11.65
C ARG A 94 -2.02 -2.63 -10.56
N VAL A 95 -1.74 -2.32 -9.29
CA VAL A 95 -2.09 -3.21 -8.17
C VAL A 95 -3.60 -3.34 -8.06
N PHE A 96 -4.33 -2.22 -8.11
CA PHE A 96 -5.78 -2.22 -8.00
C PHE A 96 -6.46 -3.00 -9.14
N LEU A 97 -6.04 -2.78 -10.40
CA LEU A 97 -6.57 -3.52 -11.55
C LEU A 97 -6.24 -5.01 -11.46
N SER A 98 -5.05 -5.36 -10.99
CA SER A 98 -4.69 -6.75 -10.70
C SER A 98 -5.61 -7.37 -9.66
N ALA A 99 -5.95 -6.62 -8.60
CA ALA A 99 -6.87 -7.07 -7.57
C ALA A 99 -8.30 -7.26 -8.10
N CYS A 100 -8.79 -6.32 -8.92
CA CYS A 100 -10.10 -6.46 -9.58
C CYS A 100 -10.15 -7.68 -10.51
N TYR A 101 -9.07 -7.93 -11.26
CA TYR A 101 -8.99 -9.08 -12.16
C TYR A 101 -8.92 -10.40 -11.40
N ALA A 102 -8.11 -10.47 -10.33
CA ALA A 102 -7.94 -11.69 -9.55
C ALA A 102 -9.14 -11.99 -8.64
N GLY A 103 -9.88 -10.98 -8.20
CA GLY A 103 -11.03 -11.13 -7.31
C GLY A 103 -10.67 -11.33 -5.83
N PRO A 104 -11.60 -11.77 -4.98
CA PRO A 104 -11.39 -11.93 -3.54
C PRO A 104 -10.23 -12.87 -3.20
N GLU A 105 -9.45 -12.56 -2.17
CA GLU A 105 -8.34 -13.40 -1.70
C GLU A 105 -8.81 -14.67 -1.01
N SER A 106 -8.05 -15.76 -1.19
CA SER A 106 -8.08 -16.95 -0.37
C SER A 106 -6.68 -17.20 0.20
N VAL A 107 -6.61 -17.95 1.29
CA VAL A 107 -5.33 -18.29 1.95
C VAL A 107 -4.38 -18.98 0.96
N GLU A 108 -4.92 -19.92 0.18
CA GLU A 108 -4.16 -20.71 -0.80
C GLU A 108 -3.60 -19.80 -1.90
N ARG A 109 -4.44 -18.94 -2.48
CA ARG A 109 -4.00 -18.03 -3.56
C ARG A 109 -2.99 -17.00 -3.07
N ASN A 110 -3.19 -16.45 -1.88
CA ASN A 110 -2.27 -15.49 -1.29
C ASN A 110 -0.89 -16.16 -1.05
N ALA A 111 -0.87 -17.38 -0.50
CA ALA A 111 0.35 -18.17 -0.33
C ALA A 111 1.06 -18.46 -1.66
N GLU A 112 0.32 -18.84 -2.70
CA GLU A 112 0.88 -19.04 -4.06
C GLU A 112 1.48 -17.75 -4.63
N ARG A 113 0.77 -16.61 -4.52
CA ARG A 113 1.24 -15.30 -4.98
C ARG A 113 2.52 -14.87 -4.27
N ILE A 114 2.61 -15.10 -2.96
CA ILE A 114 3.79 -14.79 -2.17
C ILE A 114 4.97 -15.67 -2.59
N ALA A 115 4.73 -16.97 -2.76
CA ALA A 115 5.75 -17.91 -3.23
C ALA A 115 6.28 -17.54 -4.62
N LEU A 116 5.41 -17.04 -5.52
CA LEU A 116 5.80 -16.55 -6.83
C LEU A 116 6.65 -15.27 -6.74
N ARG A 117 6.24 -14.29 -5.92
CA ARG A 117 7.02 -13.06 -5.71
C ARG A 117 8.38 -13.31 -5.07
N ALA A 118 8.48 -14.28 -4.16
CA ALA A 118 9.74 -14.62 -3.50
C ALA A 118 10.82 -15.17 -4.45
N LYS A 119 10.41 -15.64 -5.64
CA LYS A 119 11.26 -16.22 -6.70
C LYS A 119 11.64 -15.22 -7.81
N ALA A 120 10.93 -14.09 -7.92
CA ALA A 120 11.20 -13.02 -8.88
C ALA A 120 12.29 -12.09 -8.36
#